data_AF-A0A970YBU7-F1
#
_entry.id   AF-A0A970YBU7-F1
#
_cell.length_a   1.000
_cell.length_b   1.000
_cell.length_c   1.000
_cell.angle_alpha   90.00
_cell.angle_beta   90.00
_cell.angle_gamma   90.00
#
_symmetry.space_group_name_H-M   'P 1'
#
loop_
_entity.id
_entity.type
_entity.pdbx_description
1 polymer ?
#
loop_
_entity_poly.entity_id
_entity_poly.type
_entity_poly.pdbx_seq_one_letter_code
_entity_poly.pdbx_strand_id
1 'polypeptide(L)'
;MTRKTVVRLLILPLLVALLCAGPALAQEQEVFPDISAQAALGSAFTYQGRLLDGDLPANGTYDLEFKLYDAATAGAQKGATVTKEDVAVTNGLFTVDLNFGGSDLFNGQALWLEVGVRPGPSADPFTALAPRTALNAAPYALSLMPGASISRDYGGNTLSVHNGWPGGAWLVSKTALSAWTSDGTAVVGNAGTGAGVIGVHAAGTGTSPGVNGRTSSVEADAAGVLGRASATAPTGSNAGVRGENASTNGYGYGVYGSHAGMGVGVDGVSESGSGVQGVANAAGFLNAGVRAVGNNDATGLYAYSATGNIITGYSSAVPFGNLRFRVSNLGNVSADGAFVPSGADFAEMLAAEAAVEAGDLLAIGPDGTLVKAAGAYTTTVAGVYSTNPGFIGGGGGAEGEGLEGKVPLAVVGVVPVKASDQNGAIVPGDLLVASDTPGHVMKGTERDLMLGAVVGKALSGLESGTGTISVLVTLQ
;
A
#
# COMPACT_ATOMS: atom_id res chain seq x y z
N MET A 1 0.58 -17.60 -87.39
CA MET A 1 -0.85 -17.65 -87.78
C MET A 1 -1.64 -16.74 -86.87
N THR A 2 -2.40 -15.83 -87.49
CA THR A 2 -3.42 -14.90 -86.96
C THR A 2 -4.39 -15.55 -85.97
N ARG A 3 -4.81 -14.91 -84.86
CA ARG A 3 -5.71 -13.74 -84.81
C ARG A 3 -5.62 -12.94 -83.48
N LYS A 4 -5.74 -11.62 -83.63
CA LYS A 4 -6.09 -10.58 -82.63
C LYS A 4 -7.61 -10.67 -82.30
N THR A 5 -8.17 -10.27 -81.15
CA THR A 5 -8.58 -8.88 -80.79
C THR A 5 -9.45 -8.93 -79.49
N VAL A 6 -9.03 -8.28 -78.38
CA VAL A 6 -9.62 -7.10 -77.63
C VAL A 6 -10.88 -7.43 -76.79
N VAL A 7 -11.00 -7.05 -75.50
CA VAL A 7 -11.34 -5.71 -74.97
C VAL A 7 -10.78 -5.45 -73.54
N ARG A 8 -10.25 -4.22 -73.36
CA ARG A 8 -9.84 -3.54 -72.10
C ARG A 8 -11.05 -2.93 -71.37
N LEU A 9 -11.01 -2.82 -70.03
CA LEU A 9 -10.99 -1.58 -69.18
C LEU A 9 -11.28 -1.99 -67.71
N LEU A 10 -10.30 -1.94 -66.79
CA LEU A 10 -10.05 -0.87 -65.78
C LEU A 10 -11.26 -0.63 -64.85
N ILE A 11 -11.20 -0.86 -63.53
CA ILE A 11 -10.57 0.01 -62.52
C ILE A 11 -10.16 -0.76 -61.21
N LEU A 12 -8.90 -0.50 -60.82
CA LEU A 12 -8.11 -0.61 -59.56
C LEU A 12 -8.85 -0.19 -58.22
N PRO A 13 -8.28 -0.30 -56.99
CA PRO A 13 -7.52 -1.40 -56.33
C PRO A 13 -7.54 -1.39 -54.76
N LEU A 14 -6.53 -2.07 -54.16
CA LEU A 14 -5.84 -1.84 -52.88
C LEU A 14 -6.45 -2.57 -51.67
N LEU A 15 -5.72 -3.19 -50.72
CA LEU A 15 -4.30 -3.34 -50.35
C LEU A 15 -4.34 -4.25 -49.08
N VAL A 16 -3.50 -5.26 -48.79
CA VAL A 16 -2.17 -5.25 -48.12
C VAL A 16 -1.97 -6.71 -47.66
N ALA A 17 -1.00 -7.41 -48.22
CA ALA A 17 0.21 -7.93 -47.56
C ALA A 17 0.04 -9.04 -46.49
N LEU A 18 0.28 -10.27 -46.96
CA LEU A 18 0.75 -11.42 -46.20
C LEU A 18 2.28 -11.31 -46.07
N LEU A 19 2.81 -11.10 -44.85
CA LEU A 19 4.18 -11.46 -44.47
C LEU A 19 4.36 -11.17 -42.98
N CYS A 20 4.48 -12.23 -42.17
CA CYS A 20 5.16 -12.34 -40.86
C CYS A 20 4.53 -13.47 -40.03
N ALA A 21 5.03 -14.70 -40.19
CA ALA A 21 4.76 -15.79 -39.26
C ALA A 21 6.01 -16.02 -38.39
N GLY A 22 5.96 -15.54 -37.15
CA GLY A 22 6.86 -15.97 -36.08
C GLY A 22 6.22 -17.15 -35.31
N PRO A 23 7.02 -18.01 -34.65
CA PRO A 23 6.48 -19.18 -33.96
C PRO A 23 5.74 -18.74 -32.70
N ALA A 24 4.46 -19.13 -32.60
CA ALA A 24 3.70 -19.03 -31.37
C ALA A 24 4.24 -20.08 -30.37
N LEU A 25 4.62 -19.63 -29.19
CA LEU A 25 4.92 -20.47 -28.04
C LEU A 25 3.65 -21.26 -27.70
N ALA A 26 3.75 -22.58 -27.70
CA ALA A 26 2.71 -23.48 -27.21
C ALA A 26 2.53 -23.25 -25.71
N GLN A 27 1.36 -22.78 -25.33
CA GLN A 27 0.93 -22.75 -23.94
C GLN A 27 0.53 -24.18 -23.57
N GLU A 28 1.26 -24.78 -22.62
CA GLU A 28 0.94 -26.08 -22.04
C GLU A 28 -0.44 -25.98 -21.37
N GLN A 29 -1.43 -26.64 -21.97
CA GLN A 29 -2.76 -26.76 -21.41
C GLN A 29 -2.68 -27.79 -20.29
N GLU A 30 -2.62 -27.31 -19.04
CA GLU A 30 -2.83 -28.11 -17.84
C GLU A 30 -4.10 -28.96 -18.01
N VAL A 31 -3.91 -30.27 -18.23
CA VAL A 31 -5.00 -31.24 -18.26
C VAL A 31 -5.36 -31.53 -16.81
N PHE A 32 -6.37 -30.82 -16.29
CA PHE A 32 -6.97 -31.15 -15.01
C PHE A 32 -7.61 -32.55 -15.12
N PRO A 33 -7.40 -33.45 -14.15
CA PRO A 33 -8.08 -34.75 -14.15
C PRO A 33 -9.59 -34.53 -14.14
N ASP A 34 -10.31 -35.25 -15.00
CA ASP A 34 -11.77 -35.27 -15.04
C ASP A 34 -12.30 -35.57 -13.63
N ILE A 35 -12.92 -34.55 -13.01
CA ILE A 35 -13.76 -34.76 -11.84
C ILE A 35 -14.94 -35.55 -12.36
N SER A 36 -14.96 -36.86 -12.09
CA SER A 36 -16.12 -37.68 -12.38
C SER A 36 -17.31 -37.06 -11.64
N ALA A 37 -18.25 -36.50 -12.39
CA ALA A 37 -19.48 -35.98 -11.84
C ALA A 37 -20.19 -37.14 -11.12
N GLN A 38 -20.14 -37.14 -9.79
CA GLN A 38 -20.95 -38.04 -9.00
C GLN A 38 -22.40 -37.75 -9.36
N ALA A 39 -23.11 -38.77 -9.85
CA ALA A 39 -24.50 -38.62 -10.26
C ALA A 39 -25.30 -37.98 -9.11
N ALA A 40 -25.93 -36.84 -9.39
CA ALA A 40 -26.80 -36.20 -8.42
C ALA A 40 -27.86 -37.22 -7.99
N LEU A 41 -28.08 -37.35 -6.68
CA LEU A 41 -29.23 -38.13 -6.20
C LEU A 41 -30.49 -37.52 -6.80
N GLY A 42 -31.20 -38.31 -7.61
CA GLY A 42 -32.47 -37.90 -8.19
C GLY A 42 -33.57 -37.79 -7.13
N SER A 43 -34.73 -37.27 -7.51
CA SER A 43 -35.92 -37.15 -6.65
C SER A 43 -36.65 -38.47 -6.39
N ALA A 44 -35.97 -39.61 -6.55
CA ALA A 44 -36.57 -40.93 -6.37
C ALA A 44 -36.62 -41.29 -4.88
N PHE A 45 -37.69 -41.94 -4.45
CA PHE A 45 -37.83 -42.45 -3.08
C PHE A 45 -38.55 -43.80 -3.07
N THR A 46 -38.23 -44.61 -2.07
CA THR A 46 -38.89 -45.90 -1.84
C THR A 46 -40.21 -45.69 -1.10
N TYR A 47 -41.28 -46.29 -1.61
CA TYR A 47 -42.61 -46.31 -1.00
C TYR A 47 -42.97 -47.74 -0.59
N GLN A 48 -43.38 -47.90 0.68
CA GLN A 48 -43.91 -49.15 1.21
C GLN A 48 -45.40 -48.96 1.50
N GLY A 49 -46.23 -49.81 0.90
CA GLY A 49 -47.68 -49.75 1.05
C GLY A 49 -48.26 -51.05 1.59
N ARG A 50 -49.46 -50.95 2.15
CA ARG A 50 -50.29 -52.11 2.53
C ARG A 50 -51.58 -52.09 1.71
N LEU A 51 -51.81 -53.13 0.92
CA LEU A 51 -53.01 -53.39 0.15
C LEU A 51 -53.89 -54.42 0.87
N LEU A 52 -55.16 -54.10 1.01
CA LEU A 52 -56.21 -55.00 1.49
C LEU A 52 -57.17 -55.28 0.34
N ASP A 53 -57.64 -56.52 0.26
CA ASP A 53 -58.79 -56.93 -0.54
C ASP A 53 -59.95 -57.20 0.42
N GLY A 54 -60.91 -56.26 0.45
CA GLY A 54 -61.83 -56.12 1.57
C GLY A 54 -61.08 -55.87 2.88
N ASP A 55 -61.36 -56.68 3.91
CA ASP A 55 -60.67 -56.60 5.21
C ASP A 55 -59.45 -57.54 5.31
N LEU A 56 -59.14 -58.30 4.24
CA LEU A 56 -58.06 -59.29 4.23
C LEU A 56 -56.81 -58.75 3.51
N PRO A 57 -55.59 -59.07 3.98
CA PRO A 57 -54.38 -58.70 3.25
C PRO A 57 -54.33 -59.35 1.86
N ALA A 58 -54.13 -58.53 0.83
CA ALA A 58 -54.04 -59.00 -0.55
C ALA A 58 -52.78 -59.88 -0.76
N ASN A 59 -52.88 -60.90 -1.62
CA ASN A 59 -51.76 -61.73 -2.04
C ASN A 59 -51.82 -61.94 -3.56
N GLY A 60 -50.66 -61.92 -4.22
CA GLY A 60 -50.55 -62.10 -5.68
C GLY A 60 -49.84 -60.93 -6.36
N THR A 61 -49.87 -60.90 -7.68
CA THR A 61 -49.32 -59.80 -8.48
C THR A 61 -50.40 -58.77 -8.80
N TYR A 62 -50.06 -57.49 -8.62
CA TYR A 62 -50.94 -56.36 -8.87
C TYR A 62 -50.20 -55.31 -9.67
N ASP A 63 -50.91 -54.65 -10.59
CA ASP A 63 -50.40 -53.43 -11.19
C ASP A 63 -50.79 -52.27 -10.28
N LEU A 64 -49.83 -51.38 -10.05
CA LEU A 64 -49.99 -50.21 -9.19
C LEU A 64 -49.67 -48.93 -9.97
N GLU A 65 -50.57 -47.96 -9.88
CA GLU A 65 -50.41 -46.63 -10.48
C GLU A 65 -50.28 -45.58 -9.38
N PHE A 66 -49.28 -44.69 -9.49
CA PHE A 66 -49.01 -43.66 -8.49
C PHE A 66 -49.09 -42.27 -9.13
N LYS A 67 -49.79 -41.35 -8.45
CA LYS A 67 -49.93 -39.95 -8.86
C LYS A 67 -49.78 -39.03 -7.64
N LEU A 68 -49.08 -37.91 -7.80
CA LEU A 68 -49.00 -36.86 -6.78
C LEU A 68 -50.02 -35.77 -7.04
N TYR A 69 -50.62 -35.24 -5.99
CA TYR A 69 -51.56 -34.13 -6.05
C TYR A 69 -51.23 -33.06 -5.01
N ASP A 70 -51.67 -31.83 -5.26
CA ASP A 70 -51.56 -30.69 -4.33
C ASP A 70 -52.72 -30.57 -3.34
N ALA A 71 -53.60 -31.56 -3.26
CA ALA A 71 -54.67 -31.63 -2.26
C ALA A 71 -55.06 -33.07 -1.89
N ALA A 72 -55.58 -33.23 -0.66
CA ALA A 72 -56.05 -34.51 -0.11
C ALA A 72 -57.26 -35.10 -0.87
N THR A 73 -58.13 -34.22 -1.40
CA THR A 73 -59.29 -34.54 -2.24
C THR A 73 -59.34 -33.53 -3.39
N ALA A 74 -59.67 -33.96 -4.61
CA ALA A 74 -59.56 -33.14 -5.84
C ALA A 74 -58.12 -32.70 -6.13
N GLY A 75 -57.83 -31.41 -6.34
CA GLY A 75 -56.48 -30.91 -6.63
C GLY A 75 -55.96 -31.24 -8.04
N ALA A 76 -54.82 -30.64 -8.40
CA ALA A 76 -54.13 -30.87 -9.66
C ALA A 76 -52.99 -31.88 -9.47
N GLN A 77 -52.81 -32.76 -10.46
CA GLN A 77 -51.67 -33.67 -10.48
C GLN A 77 -50.36 -32.89 -10.59
N LYS A 78 -49.34 -33.30 -9.84
CA LYS A 78 -47.97 -32.82 -9.92
C LYS A 78 -47.06 -33.96 -10.41
N GLY A 79 -46.13 -33.65 -11.32
CA GLY A 79 -45.22 -34.64 -11.88
C GLY A 79 -45.88 -35.69 -12.79
N ALA A 80 -45.06 -36.63 -13.24
CA ALA A 80 -45.47 -37.73 -14.10
C ALA A 80 -46.25 -38.81 -13.34
N THR A 81 -47.16 -39.51 -14.01
CA THR A 81 -47.76 -40.74 -13.48
C THR A 81 -46.71 -41.86 -13.49
N VAL A 82 -46.59 -42.59 -12.38
CA VAL A 82 -45.65 -43.71 -12.25
C VAL A 82 -46.44 -45.01 -12.18
N THR A 83 -46.31 -45.86 -13.19
CA THR A 83 -46.95 -47.18 -13.22
C THR A 83 -45.91 -48.27 -12.94
N LYS A 84 -46.29 -49.24 -12.10
CA LYS A 84 -45.51 -50.42 -11.75
C LYS A 84 -46.38 -51.64 -12.03
N GLU A 85 -46.06 -52.34 -13.11
CA GLU A 85 -46.75 -53.57 -13.49
C GLU A 85 -46.21 -54.76 -12.67
N ASP A 86 -47.03 -55.79 -12.47
CA ASP A 86 -46.67 -57.07 -11.85
C ASP A 86 -45.98 -56.95 -10.47
N VAL A 87 -46.38 -55.98 -9.65
CA VAL A 87 -45.83 -55.81 -8.30
C VAL A 87 -46.31 -56.98 -7.42
N ALA A 88 -45.35 -57.73 -6.89
CA ALA A 88 -45.64 -58.79 -5.94
C ALA A 88 -46.14 -58.21 -4.60
N VAL A 89 -47.37 -58.56 -4.23
CA VAL A 89 -47.98 -58.22 -2.93
C VAL A 89 -48.04 -59.50 -2.10
N THR A 90 -47.44 -59.45 -0.91
CA THR A 90 -47.41 -60.61 0.01
C THR A 90 -47.88 -60.18 1.38
N ASN A 91 -48.91 -60.85 1.92
CA ASN A 91 -49.59 -60.46 3.16
C ASN A 91 -49.97 -58.97 3.18
N GLY A 92 -50.43 -58.47 2.02
CA GLY A 92 -50.80 -57.08 1.79
C GLY A 92 -49.62 -56.12 1.61
N LEU A 93 -48.37 -56.50 1.84
CA LEU A 93 -47.24 -55.56 1.76
C LEU A 93 -46.62 -55.54 0.35
N PHE A 94 -46.23 -54.35 -0.08
CA PHE A 94 -45.42 -54.13 -1.29
C PHE A 94 -44.41 -53.01 -1.08
N THR A 95 -43.34 -53.01 -1.88
CA THR A 95 -42.31 -51.97 -1.90
C THR A 95 -42.00 -51.60 -3.35
N VAL A 96 -41.96 -50.30 -3.66
CA VAL A 96 -41.65 -49.78 -4.99
C VAL A 96 -40.80 -48.52 -4.91
N ASP A 97 -39.95 -48.30 -5.91
CA ASP A 97 -39.25 -47.01 -6.08
C ASP A 97 -40.05 -46.09 -6.99
N LEU A 98 -40.37 -44.90 -6.48
CA LEU A 98 -41.16 -43.89 -7.16
C LEU A 98 -40.29 -42.71 -7.58
N ASN A 99 -40.45 -42.27 -8.82
CA ASN A 99 -39.84 -41.04 -9.33
C ASN A 99 -40.84 -40.31 -10.22
N PHE A 100 -41.36 -39.19 -9.73
CA PHE A 100 -42.35 -38.37 -10.43
C PHE A 100 -41.72 -37.34 -11.39
N GLY A 101 -40.39 -37.29 -11.48
CA GLY A 101 -39.62 -36.33 -12.28
C GLY A 101 -39.64 -34.91 -11.72
N GLY A 102 -38.75 -34.02 -12.20
CA GLY A 102 -38.71 -32.59 -11.84
C GLY A 102 -38.08 -32.28 -10.48
N SER A 103 -36.99 -31.51 -10.48
CA SER A 103 -36.29 -31.06 -9.25
C SER A 103 -37.16 -30.19 -8.33
N ASP A 104 -38.17 -29.51 -8.89
CA ASP A 104 -38.92 -28.48 -8.18
C ASP A 104 -40.20 -29.01 -7.51
N LEU A 105 -40.50 -30.31 -7.65
CA LEU A 105 -41.70 -30.91 -7.03
C LEU A 105 -41.61 -30.90 -5.50
N PHE A 106 -40.45 -31.24 -4.94
CA PHE A 106 -40.23 -31.37 -3.49
C PHE A 106 -39.64 -30.08 -2.88
N ASN A 107 -40.30 -28.96 -3.13
CA ASN A 107 -39.88 -27.63 -2.69
C ASN A 107 -40.46 -27.19 -1.32
N GLY A 108 -41.07 -28.12 -0.58
CA GLY A 108 -41.75 -27.85 0.68
C GLY A 108 -43.26 -27.63 0.58
N GLN A 109 -43.86 -27.70 -0.62
CA GLN A 109 -45.32 -27.73 -0.78
C GLN A 109 -45.92 -29.05 -0.25
N ALA A 110 -47.15 -29.01 0.27
CA ALA A 110 -47.86 -30.22 0.69
C ALA A 110 -48.26 -31.06 -0.53
N LEU A 111 -47.99 -32.37 -0.47
CA LEU A 111 -48.28 -33.33 -1.54
C LEU A 111 -48.99 -34.56 -1.00
N TRP A 112 -49.89 -35.12 -1.80
CA TRP A 112 -50.65 -36.32 -1.49
C TRP A 112 -50.47 -37.37 -2.59
N LEU A 113 -50.19 -38.61 -2.18
CA LEU A 113 -50.01 -39.77 -3.04
C LEU A 113 -51.36 -40.49 -3.23
N GLU A 114 -51.82 -40.55 -4.48
CA GLU A 114 -52.90 -41.42 -4.93
C GLU A 114 -52.31 -42.74 -5.43
N VAL A 115 -52.92 -43.86 -5.02
CA VAL A 115 -52.54 -45.20 -5.45
C VAL A 115 -53.73 -45.82 -6.17
N GLY A 116 -53.58 -46.14 -7.45
CA GLY A 116 -54.50 -46.94 -8.24
C GLY A 116 -54.04 -48.41 -8.23
N VAL A 117 -54.99 -49.34 -8.17
CA VAL A 117 -54.69 -50.78 -8.17
C VAL A 117 -55.59 -51.54 -9.16
N ARG A 118 -55.03 -52.57 -9.78
CA ARG A 118 -55.78 -53.64 -10.47
C ARG A 118 -55.03 -54.98 -10.34
N PRO A 119 -55.71 -56.13 -10.52
CA PRO A 119 -55.02 -57.42 -10.61
C PRO A 119 -54.02 -57.42 -11.78
N GLY A 120 -52.82 -57.98 -11.59
CA GLY A 120 -51.74 -57.94 -12.59
C GLY A 120 -52.11 -58.40 -14.02
N PRO A 121 -52.89 -59.49 -14.22
CA PRO A 121 -53.27 -59.89 -15.57
C PRO A 121 -54.44 -59.08 -16.16
N SER A 122 -55.00 -58.11 -15.43
CA SER A 122 -56.15 -57.33 -15.88
C SER A 122 -55.73 -56.17 -16.78
N ALA A 123 -56.50 -55.93 -17.84
CA ALA A 123 -56.40 -54.73 -18.67
C ALA A 123 -57.45 -53.66 -18.29
N ASP A 124 -58.20 -53.88 -17.20
CA ASP A 124 -59.21 -52.95 -16.72
C ASP A 124 -58.59 -51.65 -16.21
N PRO A 125 -59.37 -50.55 -16.10
CA PRO A 125 -58.91 -49.32 -15.47
C PRO A 125 -58.47 -49.53 -14.01
N PHE A 126 -57.46 -48.79 -13.58
CA PHE A 126 -57.02 -48.79 -12.18
C PHE A 126 -58.14 -48.27 -11.26
N THR A 127 -58.35 -48.95 -10.13
CA THR A 127 -59.23 -48.48 -9.07
C THR A 127 -58.44 -47.63 -8.09
N ALA A 128 -58.77 -46.34 -7.96
CA ALA A 128 -58.10 -45.44 -7.03
C ALA A 128 -58.48 -45.75 -5.57
N LEU A 129 -57.47 -45.91 -4.72
CA LEU A 129 -57.62 -46.12 -3.29
C LEU A 129 -57.79 -44.77 -2.59
N ALA A 130 -58.91 -44.61 -1.87
CA ALA A 130 -59.21 -43.42 -1.08
C ALA A 130 -59.14 -43.72 0.43
N PRO A 131 -58.68 -42.76 1.26
CA PRO A 131 -58.18 -41.42 0.90
C PRO A 131 -56.72 -41.45 0.42
N ARG A 132 -56.28 -40.38 -0.27
CA ARG A 132 -54.86 -40.20 -0.63
C ARG A 132 -53.99 -40.06 0.61
N THR A 133 -52.77 -40.57 0.54
CA THR A 133 -51.81 -40.53 1.65
C THR A 133 -50.97 -39.25 1.59
N ALA A 134 -50.90 -38.47 2.67
CA ALA A 134 -50.02 -37.30 2.73
C ALA A 134 -48.54 -37.73 2.73
N LEU A 135 -47.72 -37.06 1.92
CA LEU A 135 -46.26 -37.20 1.98
C LEU A 135 -45.73 -36.29 3.09
N ASN A 136 -45.35 -36.90 4.22
CA ASN A 136 -44.80 -36.18 5.37
C ASN A 136 -43.30 -35.87 5.18
N ALA A 137 -42.85 -34.79 5.83
CA ALA A 137 -41.43 -34.44 5.86
C ALA A 137 -40.58 -35.58 6.47
N ALA A 138 -39.37 -35.77 5.93
CA ALA A 138 -38.39 -36.66 6.54
C ALA A 138 -37.97 -36.09 7.92
N PRO A 139 -37.87 -36.91 8.98
CA PRO A 139 -37.71 -36.40 10.35
C PRO A 139 -36.45 -35.56 10.60
N TYR A 140 -35.32 -35.85 9.94
CA TYR A 140 -34.08 -35.05 10.03
C TYR A 140 -33.21 -35.14 8.78
N ALA A 141 -32.81 -33.98 8.24
CA ALA A 141 -31.61 -33.85 7.41
C ALA A 141 -30.51 -33.24 8.29
N LEU A 142 -29.51 -34.04 8.67
CA LEU A 142 -28.45 -33.62 9.62
C LEU A 142 -27.37 -32.75 8.97
N SER A 143 -27.21 -32.82 7.65
CA SER A 143 -26.26 -32.00 6.89
C SER A 143 -26.68 -31.89 5.41
N LEU A 144 -26.06 -30.95 4.69
CA LEU A 144 -26.05 -30.99 3.22
C LEU A 144 -25.24 -32.20 2.75
N MET A 145 -25.66 -32.80 1.64
CA MET A 145 -24.85 -33.81 0.96
C MET A 145 -23.63 -33.15 0.29
N PRO A 146 -22.50 -33.86 0.12
CA PRO A 146 -21.41 -33.40 -0.74
C PRO A 146 -21.94 -33.03 -2.14
N GLY A 147 -21.52 -31.88 -2.66
CA GLY A 147 -21.99 -31.36 -3.95
C GLY A 147 -23.32 -30.58 -3.92
N ALA A 148 -23.90 -30.32 -2.75
CA ALA A 148 -25.09 -29.47 -2.65
C ALA A 148 -24.84 -28.07 -3.22
N SER A 149 -25.70 -27.64 -4.14
CA SER A 149 -25.75 -26.28 -4.67
C SER A 149 -26.96 -25.54 -4.09
N ILE A 150 -26.75 -24.35 -3.55
CA ILE A 150 -27.82 -23.47 -3.06
C ILE A 150 -27.88 -22.26 -3.99
N SER A 151 -28.95 -22.16 -4.77
CA SER A 151 -29.18 -21.05 -5.71
C SER A 151 -30.50 -20.35 -5.41
N ARG A 152 -30.58 -19.08 -5.80
CA ARG A 152 -31.78 -18.24 -5.68
C ARG A 152 -31.73 -17.13 -6.73
N ASP A 153 -32.89 -16.83 -7.33
CA ASP A 153 -32.99 -15.88 -8.46
C ASP A 153 -33.75 -14.56 -8.12
N TYR A 154 -34.07 -14.31 -6.85
CA TYR A 154 -34.78 -13.09 -6.39
C TYR A 154 -34.17 -12.52 -5.10
N GLY A 155 -34.41 -11.23 -4.82
CA GLY A 155 -33.77 -10.47 -3.75
C GLY A 155 -33.83 -11.09 -2.34
N GLY A 156 -32.76 -10.89 -1.56
CA GLY A 156 -32.53 -11.48 -0.24
C GLY A 156 -31.29 -12.39 -0.23
N ASN A 157 -30.95 -12.97 0.92
CA ASN A 157 -29.79 -13.86 1.03
C ASN A 157 -30.11 -15.26 0.47
N THR A 158 -29.20 -15.81 -0.34
CA THR A 158 -29.24 -17.21 -0.82
C THR A 158 -28.88 -18.21 0.29
N LEU A 159 -27.94 -17.83 1.16
CA LEU A 159 -27.59 -18.56 2.39
C LEU A 159 -27.37 -17.53 3.50
N SER A 160 -28.01 -17.73 4.66
CA SER A 160 -27.75 -16.95 5.87
C SER A 160 -27.31 -17.87 6.98
N VAL A 161 -26.04 -17.80 7.37
CA VAL A 161 -25.50 -18.59 8.48
C VAL A 161 -25.28 -17.68 9.67
N HIS A 162 -25.98 -17.97 10.77
CA HIS A 162 -25.89 -17.22 12.01
C HIS A 162 -25.28 -18.12 13.08
N ASN A 163 -24.18 -17.68 13.69
CA ASN A 163 -23.60 -18.33 14.87
C ASN A 163 -23.62 -17.36 16.06
N GLY A 164 -24.79 -17.26 16.71
CA GLY A 164 -25.01 -16.42 17.90
C GLY A 164 -26.37 -15.70 17.93
N TRP A 165 -26.75 -15.21 19.11
CA TRP A 165 -27.97 -14.41 19.35
C TRP A 165 -27.60 -12.92 19.49
N PRO A 166 -28.40 -11.96 18.98
CA PRO A 166 -28.19 -10.52 19.24
C PRO A 166 -28.25 -10.22 20.75
N GLY A 167 -27.09 -9.99 21.38
CA GLY A 167 -26.98 -9.69 22.83
C GLY A 167 -26.57 -10.87 23.74
N GLY A 168 -26.14 -12.01 23.20
CA GLY A 168 -25.60 -13.12 24.00
C GLY A 168 -24.17 -12.87 24.51
N ALA A 169 -23.85 -13.40 25.70
CA ALA A 169 -22.56 -13.23 26.39
C ALA A 169 -21.32 -13.52 25.53
N TRP A 170 -20.30 -12.69 25.71
CA TRP A 170 -18.97 -12.81 25.11
C TRP A 170 -18.19 -13.96 25.77
N LEU A 171 -17.35 -14.65 24.97
CA LEU A 171 -16.51 -15.86 25.23
C LEU A 171 -17.15 -17.13 24.63
N VAL A 172 -16.61 -17.88 23.65
CA VAL A 172 -15.29 -18.02 22.97
C VAL A 172 -15.52 -18.29 21.46
N SER A 173 -14.48 -18.10 20.63
CA SER A 173 -14.40 -18.30 19.16
C SER A 173 -15.61 -18.93 18.45
N LYS A 174 -16.46 -18.09 17.85
CA LYS A 174 -17.59 -18.53 17.03
C LYS A 174 -17.21 -18.40 15.56
N THR A 175 -17.33 -19.49 14.82
CA THR A 175 -17.16 -19.51 13.36
C THR A 175 -18.51 -19.80 12.72
N ALA A 176 -19.09 -18.83 12.02
CA ALA A 176 -20.33 -19.04 11.29
C ALA A 176 -20.10 -19.85 10.00
N LEU A 177 -18.95 -19.67 9.36
CA LEU A 177 -18.55 -20.41 8.16
C LEU A 177 -17.05 -20.69 8.22
N SER A 178 -16.66 -21.97 8.10
CA SER A 178 -15.27 -22.41 8.01
C SER A 178 -15.09 -23.13 6.67
N ALA A 179 -14.13 -22.70 5.87
CA ALA A 179 -13.78 -23.32 4.59
C ALA A 179 -12.28 -23.61 4.58
N TRP A 180 -11.90 -24.81 4.17
CA TRP A 180 -10.52 -25.26 4.08
C TRP A 180 -10.36 -26.16 2.86
N THR A 181 -9.22 -26.04 2.19
CA THR A 181 -8.78 -26.94 1.14
C THR A 181 -7.29 -27.19 1.32
N SER A 182 -6.80 -28.39 0.99
CA SER A 182 -5.36 -28.67 0.99
C SER A 182 -4.63 -27.87 -0.09
N ASP A 183 -5.31 -27.62 -1.21
CA ASP A 183 -4.79 -26.94 -2.40
C ASP A 183 -5.90 -26.12 -3.09
N GLY A 184 -5.55 -25.05 -3.81
CA GLY A 184 -6.53 -24.22 -4.55
C GLY A 184 -7.21 -23.15 -3.68
N THR A 185 -8.42 -22.72 -4.07
CA THR A 185 -9.12 -21.60 -3.41
C THR A 185 -10.25 -22.09 -2.51
N ALA A 186 -10.16 -21.85 -1.19
CA ALA A 186 -11.17 -22.27 -0.22
C ALA A 186 -12.49 -21.46 -0.30
N VAL A 187 -12.41 -20.18 -0.66
CA VAL A 187 -13.57 -19.28 -0.80
C VAL A 187 -13.34 -18.32 -1.97
N VAL A 188 -14.27 -18.29 -2.94
CA VAL A 188 -14.30 -17.29 -4.01
C VAL A 188 -15.56 -16.44 -3.84
N GLY A 189 -15.39 -15.14 -3.65
CA GLY A 189 -16.49 -14.17 -3.69
C GLY A 189 -16.50 -13.44 -5.04
N ASN A 190 -17.57 -13.60 -5.83
CA ASN A 190 -17.73 -12.91 -7.11
C ASN A 190 -18.97 -12.01 -7.06
N ALA A 191 -18.80 -10.74 -7.42
CA ALA A 191 -19.88 -9.77 -7.44
C ALA A 191 -19.79 -8.93 -8.72
N GLY A 192 -20.90 -8.84 -9.47
CA GLY A 192 -20.95 -8.12 -10.74
C GLY A 192 -20.78 -6.61 -10.60
N THR A 193 -21.34 -6.01 -9.54
CA THR A 193 -21.27 -4.55 -9.29
C THR A 193 -21.01 -4.19 -7.81
N GLY A 194 -20.81 -5.20 -6.95
CA GLY A 194 -20.63 -5.05 -5.50
C GLY A 194 -19.29 -5.61 -5.03
N ALA A 195 -19.09 -5.66 -3.71
CA ALA A 195 -17.89 -6.29 -3.14
C ALA A 195 -18.02 -7.83 -3.15
N GLY A 196 -17.01 -8.54 -3.67
CA GLY A 196 -16.99 -10.01 -3.67
C GLY A 196 -16.88 -10.60 -2.25
N VAL A 197 -16.17 -9.92 -1.33
CA VAL A 197 -16.05 -10.27 0.09
C VAL A 197 -16.00 -8.99 0.92
N ILE A 198 -16.82 -8.88 1.97
CA ILE A 198 -16.78 -7.77 2.95
C ILE A 198 -16.50 -8.36 4.34
N GLY A 199 -15.44 -7.90 4.99
CA GLY A 199 -15.20 -8.17 6.41
C GLY A 199 -15.56 -6.96 7.27
N VAL A 200 -16.51 -7.12 8.20
CA VAL A 200 -17.00 -6.04 9.08
C VAL A 200 -16.74 -6.39 10.54
N HIS A 201 -15.95 -5.56 11.24
CA HIS A 201 -15.91 -5.56 12.70
C HIS A 201 -16.88 -4.50 13.22
N ALA A 202 -18.11 -4.91 13.55
CA ALA A 202 -19.22 -4.00 13.84
C ALA A 202 -19.27 -3.47 15.29
N ALA A 203 -18.38 -3.94 16.17
CA ALA A 203 -18.34 -3.48 17.55
C ALA A 203 -17.72 -2.07 17.64
N GLY A 204 -18.33 -1.18 18.42
CA GLY A 204 -17.80 0.16 18.70
C GLY A 204 -16.54 0.19 19.58
N THR A 205 -16.03 -0.99 19.96
CA THR A 205 -14.83 -1.23 20.77
C THR A 205 -14.15 -2.52 20.30
N GLY A 206 -12.84 -2.64 20.49
CA GLY A 206 -12.04 -3.81 20.09
C GLY A 206 -11.04 -3.47 18.97
N THR A 207 -9.93 -4.21 18.92
CA THR A 207 -8.79 -3.92 18.02
C THR A 207 -8.64 -4.89 16.85
N SER A 208 -9.58 -5.83 16.71
CA SER A 208 -9.53 -6.85 15.65
C SER A 208 -9.90 -6.28 14.29
N PRO A 209 -9.23 -6.69 13.20
CA PRO A 209 -9.52 -6.19 11.86
C PRO A 209 -10.80 -6.83 11.29
N GLY A 210 -11.51 -6.13 10.41
CA GLY A 210 -12.65 -6.68 9.66
C GLY A 210 -12.25 -7.83 8.73
N VAL A 211 -11.02 -7.81 8.20
CA VAL A 211 -10.41 -8.90 7.40
C VAL A 211 -9.00 -9.16 7.94
N ASN A 212 -8.67 -10.41 8.27
CA ASN A 212 -7.34 -10.83 8.70
C ASN A 212 -6.77 -11.87 7.73
N GLY A 213 -5.75 -11.51 6.95
CA GLY A 213 -5.02 -12.45 6.12
C GLY A 213 -3.68 -12.82 6.75
N ARG A 214 -3.50 -14.10 7.06
CA ARG A 214 -2.29 -14.62 7.71
C ARG A 214 -1.66 -15.68 6.82
N THR A 215 -0.36 -15.54 6.58
CA THR A 215 0.48 -16.59 5.99
C THR A 215 1.55 -16.99 7.00
N SER A 216 1.86 -18.28 7.09
CA SER A 216 2.99 -18.82 7.85
C SER A 216 4.11 -19.31 6.94
N SER A 217 4.03 -19.00 5.65
CA SER A 217 5.04 -19.38 4.67
C SER A 217 6.35 -18.65 4.92
N VAL A 218 7.48 -19.35 4.71
CA VAL A 218 8.84 -18.80 4.79
C VAL A 218 9.43 -18.50 3.41
N GLU A 219 8.66 -18.74 2.35
CA GLU A 219 9.07 -18.54 0.96
C GLU A 219 9.03 -17.06 0.54
N ALA A 220 9.78 -16.72 -0.50
CA ALA A 220 9.68 -15.40 -1.14
C ALA A 220 8.24 -15.14 -1.64
N ASP A 221 7.80 -13.87 -1.59
CA ASP A 221 6.48 -13.41 -2.05
C ASP A 221 5.25 -13.93 -1.28
N ALA A 222 5.45 -14.53 -0.09
CA ALA A 222 4.34 -14.91 0.79
C ALA A 222 3.51 -13.68 1.23
N ALA A 223 2.26 -13.60 0.79
CA ALA A 223 1.36 -12.51 1.15
C ALA A 223 0.20 -13.00 2.04
N GLY A 224 0.04 -12.39 3.21
CA GLY A 224 -1.14 -12.62 4.06
C GLY A 224 -2.42 -12.03 3.43
N VAL A 225 -2.31 -10.86 2.80
CA VAL A 225 -3.36 -10.19 2.02
C VAL A 225 -2.72 -9.58 0.78
N LEU A 226 -3.29 -9.81 -0.40
CA LEU A 226 -2.83 -9.24 -1.66
C LEU A 226 -3.98 -8.47 -2.33
N GLY A 227 -3.88 -7.15 -2.34
CA GLY A 227 -4.79 -6.30 -3.10
C GLY A 227 -4.23 -6.03 -4.49
N ARG A 228 -4.90 -6.50 -5.55
CA ARG A 228 -4.50 -6.27 -6.95
C ARG A 228 -5.60 -5.52 -7.69
N ALA A 229 -5.18 -4.52 -8.46
CA ALA A 229 -6.04 -3.86 -9.41
C ALA A 229 -5.51 -4.12 -10.82
N SER A 230 -6.19 -4.98 -11.58
CA SER A 230 -5.66 -5.62 -12.79
C SER A 230 -5.86 -4.83 -14.09
N ALA A 231 -6.52 -3.66 -14.04
CA ALA A 231 -6.68 -2.81 -15.21
C ALA A 231 -5.34 -2.18 -15.59
N THR A 232 -4.83 -2.50 -16.78
CA THR A 232 -3.57 -1.97 -17.31
C THR A 232 -3.71 -0.56 -17.91
N ALA A 233 -4.94 -0.06 -18.07
CA ALA A 233 -5.25 1.31 -18.50
C ALA A 233 -6.59 1.82 -17.88
N PRO A 234 -6.65 2.10 -16.57
CA PRO A 234 -7.87 2.57 -15.94
C PRO A 234 -8.16 4.04 -16.32
N THR A 235 -9.43 4.39 -16.53
CA THR A 235 -9.88 5.76 -16.87
C THR A 235 -10.06 6.65 -15.64
N GLY A 236 -9.66 6.18 -14.44
CA GLY A 236 -9.80 6.86 -13.15
C GLY A 236 -8.85 6.27 -12.09
N SER A 237 -8.90 6.78 -10.86
CA SER A 237 -8.03 6.32 -9.77
C SER A 237 -8.26 4.83 -9.46
N ASN A 238 -7.18 4.04 -9.56
CA ASN A 238 -7.20 2.59 -9.39
C ASN A 238 -6.18 2.20 -8.31
N ALA A 239 -6.57 1.38 -7.33
CA ALA A 239 -5.69 1.00 -6.22
C ALA A 239 -5.85 -0.50 -5.91
N GLY A 240 -4.73 -1.21 -5.80
CA GLY A 240 -4.72 -2.61 -5.32
C GLY A 240 -5.16 -2.70 -3.86
N VAL A 241 -4.69 -1.77 -3.02
CA VAL A 241 -5.13 -1.57 -1.63
C VAL A 241 -5.33 -0.06 -1.41
N ARG A 242 -6.51 0.35 -0.94
CA ARG A 242 -6.80 1.75 -0.56
C ARG A 242 -7.13 1.80 0.93
N GLY A 243 -6.33 2.54 1.69
CA GLY A 243 -6.63 2.88 3.06
C GLY A 243 -7.29 4.26 3.15
N GLU A 244 -8.50 4.32 3.72
CA GLU A 244 -9.24 5.58 3.94
C GLU A 244 -9.54 5.73 5.43
N ASN A 245 -9.09 6.85 6.01
CA ASN A 245 -9.41 7.22 7.39
C ASN A 245 -10.19 8.54 7.34
N ALA A 246 -11.47 8.49 7.68
CA ALA A 246 -12.39 9.63 7.67
C ALA A 246 -12.50 10.33 9.04
N SER A 247 -11.62 10.01 10.00
CA SER A 247 -11.68 10.59 11.34
C SER A 247 -11.35 12.08 11.33
N THR A 248 -12.16 12.88 12.03
CA THR A 248 -11.99 14.34 12.13
C THR A 248 -11.38 14.79 13.47
N ASN A 249 -10.99 13.85 14.34
CA ASN A 249 -10.25 14.08 15.59
C ASN A 249 -8.83 13.46 15.51
N GLY A 250 -8.13 13.30 16.64
CA GLY A 250 -6.68 13.01 16.71
C GLY A 250 -6.13 11.80 15.90
N TYR A 251 -4.80 11.70 15.86
CA TYR A 251 -3.93 10.83 15.03
C TYR A 251 -4.57 9.55 14.46
N GLY A 252 -4.93 9.58 13.17
CA GLY A 252 -5.36 8.42 12.39
C GLY A 252 -4.47 8.19 11.16
N TYR A 253 -4.30 6.93 10.76
CA TYR A 253 -3.56 6.54 9.55
C TYR A 253 -4.51 5.90 8.53
N GLY A 254 -4.38 6.24 7.24
CA GLY A 254 -5.10 5.58 6.15
C GLY A 254 -4.50 4.21 5.82
N VAL A 255 -3.18 4.15 5.65
CA VAL A 255 -2.37 2.93 5.53
C VAL A 255 -1.21 3.06 6.50
N TYR A 256 -0.99 2.06 7.36
CA TYR A 256 0.12 2.03 8.31
C TYR A 256 0.99 0.80 8.02
N GLY A 257 2.24 1.05 7.64
CA GLY A 257 3.25 0.01 7.48
C GLY A 257 4.26 0.06 8.63
N SER A 258 4.53 -1.08 9.25
CA SER A 258 5.49 -1.20 10.35
C SER A 258 6.27 -2.50 10.24
N HIS A 259 7.56 -2.44 10.50
CA HIS A 259 8.44 -3.61 10.54
C HIS A 259 9.20 -3.64 11.87
N ALA A 260 9.23 -4.79 12.56
CA ALA A 260 9.79 -4.90 13.91
C ALA A 260 11.31 -5.20 13.96
N GLY A 261 11.93 -5.52 12.81
CA GLY A 261 13.38 -5.73 12.63
C GLY A 261 13.99 -4.80 11.57
N MET A 262 14.99 -5.26 10.80
CA MET A 262 15.73 -4.44 9.81
C MET A 262 15.06 -4.20 8.43
N GLY A 263 13.81 -4.64 8.25
CA GLY A 263 13.05 -4.58 6.99
C GLY A 263 12.27 -3.28 6.78
N VAL A 264 11.62 -3.16 5.63
CA VAL A 264 10.92 -1.96 5.18
C VAL A 264 9.45 -1.99 5.62
N GLY A 265 8.98 -0.91 6.27
CA GLY A 265 7.58 -0.78 6.70
C GLY A 265 6.61 -0.51 5.54
N VAL A 266 7.02 0.29 4.55
CA VAL A 266 6.30 0.58 3.30
C VAL A 266 7.34 0.73 2.18
N ASP A 267 7.29 -0.14 1.16
CA ASP A 267 8.12 -0.03 -0.04
C ASP A 267 7.25 0.38 -1.23
N GLY A 268 7.67 1.42 -1.95
CA GLY A 268 6.93 2.02 -3.05
C GLY A 268 7.78 2.07 -4.31
N VAL A 269 7.45 1.23 -5.30
CA VAL A 269 8.16 1.15 -6.58
C VAL A 269 7.27 1.65 -7.70
N SER A 270 7.82 2.48 -8.59
CA SER A 270 7.14 2.92 -9.81
C SER A 270 8.14 2.96 -10.96
N GLU A 271 7.80 2.31 -12.08
CA GLU A 271 8.66 2.24 -13.27
C GLU A 271 8.73 3.59 -14.02
N SER A 272 7.69 4.42 -13.91
CA SER A 272 7.58 5.68 -14.64
C SER A 272 6.88 6.81 -13.86
N GLY A 273 6.75 6.68 -12.54
CA GLY A 273 6.01 7.61 -11.67
C GLY A 273 6.61 7.73 -10.27
N SER A 274 5.83 8.23 -9.31
CA SER A 274 6.27 8.34 -7.92
C SER A 274 6.06 7.02 -7.18
N GLY A 275 7.12 6.46 -6.58
CA GLY A 275 7.01 5.29 -5.69
C GLY A 275 6.19 5.58 -4.44
N VAL A 276 6.33 6.79 -3.87
CA VAL A 276 5.53 7.31 -2.76
C VAL A 276 5.18 8.77 -3.04
N GLN A 277 3.90 9.14 -2.92
CA GLN A 277 3.44 10.53 -3.04
C GLN A 277 2.69 10.93 -1.77
N GLY A 278 3.15 12.01 -1.12
CA GLY A 278 2.52 12.58 0.05
C GLY A 278 2.00 13.99 -0.23
N VAL A 279 0.73 14.26 0.10
CA VAL A 279 0.07 15.55 -0.12
C VAL A 279 -0.55 16.03 1.19
N ALA A 280 -0.19 17.25 1.61
CA ALA A 280 -0.82 17.93 2.75
C ALA A 280 -1.54 19.19 2.26
N ASN A 281 -2.86 19.25 2.41
CA ASN A 281 -3.72 20.30 1.84
C ASN A 281 -4.13 21.41 2.82
N ALA A 282 -3.71 21.32 4.09
CA ALA A 282 -4.08 22.26 5.14
C ALA A 282 -2.85 22.82 5.86
N ALA A 283 -2.97 24.00 6.47
CA ALA A 283 -1.97 24.52 7.39
C ALA A 283 -2.21 23.96 8.81
N GLY A 284 -1.14 23.52 9.48
CA GLY A 284 -1.20 22.90 10.80
C GLY A 284 0.19 22.61 11.35
N PHE A 285 0.30 22.40 12.66
CA PHE A 285 1.58 22.41 13.41
C PHE A 285 2.61 21.34 12.98
N LEU A 286 2.21 20.34 12.19
CA LEU A 286 3.06 19.24 11.69
C LEU A 286 2.67 18.78 10.27
N ASN A 287 2.02 19.63 9.48
CA ASN A 287 1.54 19.23 8.17
C ASN A 287 2.69 19.17 7.17
N ALA A 288 3.01 17.96 6.69
CA ALA A 288 3.99 17.71 5.65
C ALA A 288 3.40 16.70 4.66
N GLY A 289 3.67 16.88 3.36
CA GLY A 289 3.33 15.86 2.36
C GLY A 289 4.02 14.55 2.70
N VAL A 290 5.34 14.58 2.88
CA VAL A 290 6.15 13.46 3.37
C VAL A 290 6.95 13.93 4.57
N ARG A 291 6.92 13.18 5.67
CA ARG A 291 7.70 13.46 6.88
C ARG A 291 8.67 12.31 7.14
N ALA A 292 9.95 12.62 7.15
CA ALA A 292 11.03 11.67 7.43
C ALA A 292 11.61 11.97 8.81
N VAL A 293 11.62 10.99 9.72
CA VAL A 293 12.09 11.16 11.11
C VAL A 293 13.01 10.00 11.47
N GLY A 294 14.23 10.33 11.88
CA GLY A 294 15.17 9.40 12.49
C GLY A 294 15.31 9.70 13.98
N ASN A 295 15.36 8.67 14.81
CA ASN A 295 15.62 8.76 16.25
C ASN A 295 16.78 7.83 16.60
N ASN A 296 17.46 8.05 17.73
CA ASN A 296 18.60 7.22 18.18
C ASN A 296 19.69 7.09 17.11
N ASP A 297 20.14 8.23 16.59
CA ASP A 297 21.15 8.34 15.52
C ASP A 297 20.75 7.72 14.16
N ALA A 298 19.47 7.39 13.98
CA ALA A 298 18.97 6.93 12.69
C ALA A 298 18.90 8.07 11.66
N THR A 299 19.22 7.75 10.40
CA THR A 299 19.04 8.65 9.26
C THR A 299 17.55 8.90 9.02
N GLY A 300 17.13 10.16 9.11
CA GLY A 300 15.74 10.55 8.85
C GLY A 300 15.34 10.40 7.37
N LEU A 301 16.22 10.76 6.44
CA LEU A 301 16.03 10.61 4.99
C LEU A 301 17.32 10.08 4.35
N TYR A 302 17.26 8.90 3.74
CA TYR A 302 18.32 8.36 2.90
C TYR A 302 17.89 8.48 1.43
N ALA A 303 18.47 9.45 0.71
CA ALA A 303 18.16 9.72 -0.69
C ALA A 303 19.36 9.38 -1.57
N TYR A 304 19.12 8.63 -2.64
CA TYR A 304 20.14 8.21 -3.59
C TYR A 304 19.63 8.36 -5.03
N SER A 305 20.48 8.87 -5.90
CA SER A 305 20.24 8.90 -7.34
C SER A 305 21.54 8.65 -8.08
N ALA A 306 21.60 7.58 -8.88
CA ALA A 306 22.80 7.24 -9.64
C ALA A 306 23.10 8.28 -10.73
N THR A 307 22.05 8.73 -11.43
CA THR A 307 22.20 9.57 -12.64
C THR A 307 21.39 10.87 -12.58
N GLY A 308 20.45 10.99 -11.63
CA GLY A 308 19.55 12.13 -11.50
C GLY A 308 19.97 13.11 -10.40
N ASN A 309 19.00 13.89 -9.93
CA ASN A 309 19.19 14.75 -8.76
C ASN A 309 18.82 13.98 -7.49
N ILE A 310 19.57 14.20 -6.41
CA ILE A 310 19.29 13.63 -5.10
C ILE A 310 18.07 14.33 -4.48
N ILE A 311 18.03 15.67 -4.58
CA ILE A 311 16.93 16.50 -4.04
C ILE A 311 16.56 17.57 -5.07
N THR A 312 15.26 17.80 -5.27
CA THR A 312 14.74 18.94 -6.03
C THR A 312 13.58 19.59 -5.27
N GLY A 313 13.55 20.91 -5.25
CA GLY A 313 12.48 21.71 -4.67
C GLY A 313 11.85 22.61 -5.73
N TYR A 314 10.54 22.51 -5.91
CA TYR A 314 9.77 23.28 -6.88
C TYR A 314 8.78 24.20 -6.18
N SER A 315 8.47 25.34 -6.79
CA SER A 315 7.49 26.31 -6.27
C SER A 315 6.11 26.24 -6.95
N SER A 316 5.90 25.28 -7.85
CA SER A 316 4.63 25.10 -8.55
C SER A 316 4.36 23.62 -8.83
N ALA A 317 3.09 23.21 -8.73
CA ALA A 317 2.64 21.83 -8.92
C ALA A 317 2.60 21.35 -10.38
N VAL A 318 2.97 22.19 -11.36
CA VAL A 318 3.09 21.75 -12.76
C VAL A 318 4.33 20.88 -12.93
N PRO A 319 4.27 19.82 -13.76
CA PRO A 319 5.46 19.04 -14.13
C PRO A 319 6.55 19.97 -14.66
N PHE A 320 7.78 19.83 -14.17
CA PHE A 320 8.90 20.74 -14.48
C PHE A 320 8.63 22.20 -14.11
N GLY A 321 7.87 22.40 -13.03
CA GLY A 321 7.62 23.71 -12.44
C GLY A 321 8.89 24.47 -12.09
N ASN A 322 8.71 25.70 -11.61
CA ASN A 322 9.83 26.59 -11.32
C ASN A 322 10.74 26.01 -10.20
N LEU A 323 11.87 25.42 -10.61
CA LEU A 323 12.88 24.79 -9.76
C LEU A 323 13.58 25.85 -8.93
N ARG A 324 13.55 25.71 -7.60
CA ARG A 324 14.10 26.69 -6.65
C ARG A 324 15.32 26.21 -5.89
N PHE A 325 15.44 24.88 -5.74
CA PHE A 325 16.50 24.23 -4.98
C PHE A 325 16.85 22.89 -5.61
N ARG A 326 18.13 22.55 -5.70
CA ARG A 326 18.59 21.28 -6.24
C ARG A 326 19.88 20.83 -5.56
N VAL A 327 19.95 19.52 -5.29
CA VAL A 327 21.17 18.79 -4.98
C VAL A 327 21.37 17.75 -6.07
N SER A 328 22.42 17.89 -6.88
CA SER A 328 22.73 16.91 -7.95
C SER A 328 23.34 15.62 -7.39
N ASN A 329 23.42 14.56 -8.19
CA ASN A 329 24.17 13.34 -7.84
C ASN A 329 25.68 13.55 -7.57
N LEU A 330 26.24 14.69 -8.00
CA LEU A 330 27.62 15.08 -7.70
C LEU A 330 27.74 15.85 -6.36
N GLY A 331 26.63 16.08 -5.65
CA GLY A 331 26.62 16.86 -4.41
C GLY A 331 26.58 18.38 -4.61
N ASN A 332 26.45 18.87 -5.84
CA ASN A 332 26.34 20.31 -6.10
C ASN A 332 25.00 20.84 -5.59
N VAL A 333 25.04 21.89 -4.77
CA VAL A 333 23.85 22.57 -4.24
C VAL A 333 23.62 23.87 -4.99
N SER A 334 22.43 24.05 -5.56
CA SER A 334 22.01 25.29 -6.22
C SER A 334 20.66 25.75 -5.70
N ALA A 335 20.54 27.05 -5.43
CA ALA A 335 19.30 27.70 -5.00
C ALA A 335 19.11 29.04 -5.71
N ASP A 336 17.86 29.38 -6.05
CA ASP A 336 17.50 30.70 -6.60
C ASP A 336 17.56 31.81 -5.54
N GLY A 337 17.30 31.43 -4.28
CA GLY A 337 17.32 32.33 -3.12
C GLY A 337 18.70 32.47 -2.51
N ALA A 338 18.77 33.21 -1.40
CA ALA A 338 20.00 33.35 -0.63
C ALA A 338 20.20 32.18 0.34
N PHE A 339 21.47 31.82 0.56
CA PHE A 339 21.87 31.11 1.78
C PHE A 339 21.98 32.15 2.90
N VAL A 340 21.22 31.95 3.98
CA VAL A 340 21.16 32.88 5.11
C VAL A 340 21.79 32.20 6.33
N PRO A 341 23.11 32.26 6.50
CA PRO A 341 23.78 31.66 7.64
C PRO A 341 23.56 32.48 8.94
N SER A 342 23.87 31.87 10.08
CA SER A 342 23.87 32.56 11.39
C SER A 342 25.09 33.46 11.58
N GLY A 343 26.20 33.16 10.91
CA GLY A 343 27.45 33.93 10.90
C GLY A 343 27.49 35.01 9.83
N ALA A 344 28.31 36.04 10.04
CA ALA A 344 28.41 37.21 9.15
C ALA A 344 29.73 37.29 8.37
N ASP A 345 30.63 36.34 8.57
CA ASP A 345 31.96 36.28 7.98
C ASP A 345 32.15 35.05 7.07
N PHE A 346 33.13 35.18 6.17
CA PHE A 346 33.68 34.07 5.41
C PHE A 346 35.01 33.69 6.04
N ALA A 347 35.12 32.42 6.43
CA ALA A 347 36.33 31.87 7.02
C ALA A 347 36.90 30.71 6.21
N GLU A 348 38.22 30.53 6.25
CA GLU A 348 38.90 29.39 5.67
C GLU A 348 39.55 28.53 6.76
N MET A 349 39.41 27.20 6.66
CA MET A 349 40.08 26.27 7.58
C MET A 349 41.57 26.20 7.26
N LEU A 350 42.39 26.80 8.13
CA LEU A 350 43.84 26.89 7.96
C LEU A 350 44.58 26.37 9.19
N ALA A 351 45.76 25.79 8.98
CA ALA A 351 46.58 25.24 10.06
C ALA A 351 47.04 26.34 11.01
N ALA A 352 46.91 26.11 12.32
CA ALA A 352 47.33 27.06 13.35
C ALA A 352 48.06 26.35 14.49
N GLU A 353 48.90 27.11 15.21
CA GLU A 353 49.50 26.63 16.45
C GLU A 353 48.45 26.39 17.54
N ALA A 354 48.73 25.49 18.47
CA ALA A 354 47.77 25.09 19.51
C ALA A 354 47.36 26.22 20.49
N ALA A 355 48.12 27.32 20.57
CA ALA A 355 47.93 28.39 21.55
C ALA A 355 47.04 29.56 21.07
N VAL A 356 46.30 29.37 19.97
CA VAL A 356 45.35 30.35 19.44
C VAL A 356 43.92 30.09 19.93
N GLU A 357 43.12 31.13 20.06
CA GLU A 357 41.71 31.06 20.46
C GLU A 357 40.87 32.07 19.69
N ALA A 358 39.55 31.87 19.70
CA ALA A 358 38.65 32.68 18.90
C ALA A 358 38.73 34.17 19.27
N GLY A 359 38.64 35.03 18.26
CA GLY A 359 38.85 36.47 18.36
C GLY A 359 40.31 36.94 18.35
N ASP A 360 41.29 36.01 18.39
CA ASP A 360 42.68 36.37 18.14
C ASP A 360 42.86 36.88 16.71
N LEU A 361 43.59 37.99 16.59
CA LEU A 361 44.22 38.39 15.34
C LEU A 361 45.37 37.43 15.02
N LEU A 362 45.32 36.77 13.87
CA LEU A 362 46.31 35.78 13.46
C LEU A 362 47.19 36.32 12.33
N ALA A 363 48.46 35.95 12.36
CA ALA A 363 49.45 36.26 11.37
C ALA A 363 50.04 34.98 10.75
N ILE A 364 50.57 35.09 9.54
CA ILE A 364 51.29 34.02 8.87
C ILE A 364 52.67 33.89 9.50
N GLY A 365 52.92 32.75 10.14
CA GLY A 365 54.22 32.39 10.70
C GLY A 365 55.25 32.04 9.63
N PRO A 366 56.54 31.88 10.01
CA PRO A 366 57.63 31.60 9.07
C PRO A 366 57.47 30.31 8.26
N ASP A 367 56.73 29.33 8.79
CA ASP A 367 56.45 28.04 8.15
C ASP A 367 55.08 28.00 7.44
N GLY A 368 54.36 29.13 7.42
CA GLY A 368 53.02 29.25 6.83
C GLY A 368 51.88 28.87 7.77
N THR A 369 52.16 28.42 8.99
CA THR A 369 51.12 28.18 10.01
C THR A 369 50.66 29.48 10.64
N LEU A 370 49.40 29.51 11.09
CA LEU A 370 48.85 30.69 11.75
C LEU A 370 49.30 30.76 13.21
N VAL A 371 49.78 31.93 13.60
CA VAL A 371 50.21 32.28 14.96
C VAL A 371 49.50 33.54 15.42
N LYS A 372 49.49 33.84 16.74
CA LYS A 372 49.00 35.13 17.24
C LYS A 372 49.82 36.26 16.61
N ALA A 373 49.14 37.22 15.98
CA ALA A 373 49.80 38.42 15.48
C ALA A 373 50.47 39.16 16.65
N ALA A 374 51.75 39.50 16.50
CA ALA A 374 52.52 40.18 17.52
C ALA A 374 53.34 41.31 16.89
N GLY A 375 53.46 42.42 17.62
CA GLY A 375 54.14 43.63 17.17
C GLY A 375 53.18 44.61 16.50
N ALA A 376 53.20 45.85 17.00
CA ALA A 376 52.43 46.96 16.46
C ALA A 376 52.64 47.12 14.94
N TYR A 377 51.55 47.29 14.19
CA TYR A 377 51.55 47.49 12.73
C TYR A 377 52.19 46.35 11.91
N THR A 378 52.28 45.12 12.43
CA THR A 378 52.77 44.00 11.62
C THR A 378 51.92 43.80 10.36
N THR A 379 52.57 43.52 9.23
CA THR A 379 51.94 43.38 7.91
C THR A 379 51.69 41.92 7.51
N THR A 380 51.99 40.98 8.40
CA THR A 380 51.80 39.53 8.14
C THR A 380 50.46 39.02 8.63
N VAL A 381 49.54 39.91 9.02
CA VAL A 381 48.19 39.54 9.46
C VAL A 381 47.47 38.78 8.36
N ALA A 382 46.91 37.63 8.72
CA ALA A 382 46.15 36.77 7.82
C ALA A 382 44.64 36.92 8.01
N GLY A 383 44.19 37.27 9.22
CA GLY A 383 42.77 37.33 9.58
C GLY A 383 42.53 37.16 11.05
N VAL A 384 41.29 36.86 11.40
CA VAL A 384 40.86 36.68 12.79
C VAL A 384 40.34 35.27 12.96
N TYR A 385 40.67 34.60 14.05
CA TYR A 385 40.03 33.32 14.38
C TYR A 385 38.52 33.56 14.63
N SER A 386 37.67 33.10 13.71
CA SER A 386 36.22 33.24 13.78
C SER A 386 35.59 32.42 14.90
N THR A 387 34.54 32.97 15.52
CA THR A 387 33.71 32.27 16.53
C THR A 387 32.49 31.58 15.92
N ASN A 388 31.98 32.08 14.80
CA ASN A 388 30.74 31.62 14.19
C ASN A 388 30.71 32.01 12.70
N PRO A 389 31.52 31.36 11.85
CA PRO A 389 31.61 31.70 10.43
C PRO A 389 30.28 31.43 9.71
N GLY A 390 29.90 32.34 8.82
CA GLY A 390 28.71 32.18 7.98
C GLY A 390 28.95 31.19 6.83
N PHE A 391 30.17 31.20 6.30
CA PHE A 391 30.65 30.26 5.30
C PHE A 391 32.05 29.78 5.67
N ILE A 392 32.30 28.48 5.47
CA ILE A 392 33.60 27.85 5.72
C ILE A 392 34.15 27.30 4.40
N GLY A 393 35.29 27.81 3.96
CA GLY A 393 36.14 27.21 2.94
C GLY A 393 37.09 26.16 3.54
N GLY A 394 37.49 25.15 2.75
CA GLY A 394 38.46 24.15 3.19
C GLY A 394 37.96 23.17 4.27
N GLY A 395 36.64 23.08 4.47
CA GLY A 395 36.00 22.29 5.54
C GLY A 395 36.07 20.76 5.43
N GLY A 396 36.94 20.19 4.58
CA GLY A 396 37.13 18.73 4.51
C GLY A 396 36.02 17.94 3.80
N GLY A 397 35.19 18.60 2.97
CA GLY A 397 34.08 17.95 2.28
C GLY A 397 32.93 17.55 3.22
N ALA A 398 32.09 16.61 2.81
CA ALA A 398 30.92 16.19 3.60
C ALA A 398 31.30 15.41 4.88
N GLU A 399 32.47 14.77 4.88
CA GLU A 399 32.95 13.92 5.99
C GLU A 399 33.93 14.65 6.92
N GLY A 400 34.28 15.92 6.63
CA GLY A 400 35.16 16.73 7.50
C GLY A 400 36.60 16.25 7.55
N GLU A 401 37.13 15.68 6.47
CA GLU A 401 38.47 15.11 6.42
C GLU A 401 39.57 16.19 6.51
N GLY A 402 40.65 15.89 7.24
CA GLY A 402 41.86 16.74 7.25
C GLY A 402 41.70 18.09 7.95
N LEU A 403 40.83 18.16 8.96
CA LEU A 403 40.60 19.35 9.79
C LEU A 403 41.43 19.40 11.09
N GLU A 404 42.14 18.34 11.42
CA GLU A 404 42.99 18.29 12.62
C GLU A 404 44.05 19.41 12.59
N GLY A 405 44.13 20.19 13.68
CA GLY A 405 45.06 21.32 13.80
C GLY A 405 44.70 22.56 12.97
N LYS A 406 43.50 22.61 12.35
CA LYS A 406 43.03 23.78 11.60
C LYS A 406 42.00 24.61 12.38
N VAL A 407 41.98 25.92 12.12
CA VAL A 407 41.02 26.86 12.68
C VAL A 407 40.31 27.65 11.58
N PRO A 408 39.03 28.04 11.77
CA PRO A 408 38.34 28.92 10.84
C PRO A 408 38.90 30.35 10.93
N LEU A 409 39.71 30.74 9.96
CA LEU A 409 40.25 32.09 9.82
C LEU A 409 39.29 32.97 9.02
N ALA A 410 38.62 33.92 9.68
CA ALA A 410 37.82 34.93 9.01
C ALA A 410 38.73 35.88 8.21
N VAL A 411 38.47 35.96 6.91
CA VAL A 411 39.22 36.81 5.97
C VAL A 411 38.42 38.06 5.61
N VAL A 412 37.09 37.98 5.70
CA VAL A 412 36.17 39.08 5.44
C VAL A 412 34.87 38.92 6.22
N GLY A 413 34.27 40.04 6.61
CA GLY A 413 32.95 40.09 7.25
C GLY A 413 33.02 40.62 8.68
N VAL A 414 31.98 40.37 9.47
CA VAL A 414 31.89 40.92 10.83
C VAL A 414 32.30 39.87 11.86
N VAL A 415 33.35 40.17 12.61
CA VAL A 415 33.96 39.21 13.56
C VAL A 415 34.17 39.90 14.91
N PRO A 416 33.92 39.22 16.04
CA PRO A 416 34.42 39.65 17.34
C PRO A 416 35.94 39.50 17.38
N VAL A 417 36.67 40.59 17.63
CA VAL A 417 38.15 40.64 17.64
C VAL A 417 38.62 41.18 18.98
N LYS A 418 39.66 40.55 19.53
CA LYS A 418 40.34 41.08 20.71
C LYS A 418 41.05 42.38 20.37
N ALA A 419 40.90 43.38 21.23
CA ALA A 419 41.43 44.71 21.02
C ALA A 419 42.08 45.26 22.30
N SER A 420 43.06 46.12 22.13
CA SER A 420 43.68 46.93 23.19
C SER A 420 43.44 48.41 22.93
N ASP A 421 43.49 49.22 23.97
CA ASP A 421 43.48 50.69 23.91
C ASP A 421 44.85 51.29 23.56
N GLN A 422 45.78 50.48 23.04
CA GLN A 422 47.02 51.00 22.46
C GLN A 422 46.66 52.00 21.35
N ASN A 423 47.36 53.13 21.32
CA ASN A 423 47.03 54.30 20.48
C ASN A 423 45.67 54.97 20.81
N GLY A 424 45.11 54.70 21.99
CA GLY A 424 43.92 55.35 22.54
C GLY A 424 42.63 54.57 22.36
N ALA A 425 41.54 55.14 22.89
CA ALA A 425 40.20 54.56 22.79
C ALA A 425 39.81 54.31 21.33
N ILE A 426 39.23 53.13 21.09
CA ILE A 426 38.69 52.73 19.79
C ILE A 426 37.24 53.19 19.73
N VAL A 427 36.87 53.87 18.65
CA VAL A 427 35.48 54.22 18.35
C VAL A 427 35.05 53.64 17.01
N PRO A 428 33.75 53.39 16.79
CA PRO A 428 33.26 52.90 15.50
C PRO A 428 33.75 53.73 14.32
N GLY A 429 34.24 53.06 13.29
CA GLY A 429 34.82 53.67 12.08
C GLY A 429 36.34 53.82 12.09
N ASP A 430 37.00 53.67 13.26
CA ASP A 430 38.46 53.66 13.34
C ASP A 430 39.06 52.52 12.51
N LEU A 431 40.15 52.80 11.80
CA LEU A 431 40.97 51.77 11.17
C LEU A 431 41.76 51.04 12.25
N LEU A 432 41.76 49.71 12.16
CA LEU A 432 42.41 48.84 13.13
C LEU A 432 43.64 48.16 12.53
N VAL A 433 44.70 48.08 13.33
CA VAL A 433 45.98 47.43 13.00
C VAL A 433 46.36 46.48 14.13
N ALA A 434 47.33 45.59 13.93
CA ALA A 434 47.86 44.76 15.00
C ALA A 434 48.50 45.60 16.12
N SER A 435 48.36 45.17 17.38
CA SER A 435 48.95 45.81 18.56
C SER A 435 50.19 45.06 19.07
N ASP A 436 50.88 45.63 20.07
CA ASP A 436 51.96 44.92 20.77
C ASP A 436 51.44 43.82 21.70
N THR A 437 50.15 43.87 22.08
CA THR A 437 49.51 42.77 22.80
C THR A 437 49.20 41.65 21.81
N PRO A 438 49.79 40.45 21.94
CA PRO A 438 49.62 39.39 20.96
C PRO A 438 48.15 39.01 20.75
N GLY A 439 47.76 38.83 19.49
CA GLY A 439 46.39 38.50 19.09
C GLY A 439 45.40 39.66 19.19
N HIS A 440 45.82 40.88 19.54
CA HIS A 440 44.93 42.02 19.68
C HIS A 440 45.12 43.05 18.56
N VAL A 441 44.01 43.65 18.12
CA VAL A 441 44.03 44.88 17.31
C VAL A 441 44.13 46.12 18.20
N MET A 442 44.56 47.23 17.62
CA MET A 442 44.57 48.55 18.23
C MET A 442 44.14 49.62 17.21
N LYS A 443 43.90 50.85 17.67
CA LYS A 443 43.64 51.98 16.78
C LYS A 443 44.86 52.27 15.91
N GLY A 444 44.67 52.33 14.60
CA GLY A 444 45.68 52.82 13.68
C GLY A 444 45.76 54.34 13.74
N THR A 445 46.93 54.88 14.07
CA THR A 445 47.20 56.34 14.10
C THR A 445 48.32 56.77 13.15
N GLU A 446 49.25 55.88 12.83
CA GLU A 446 50.41 56.16 11.98
C GLU A 446 50.16 55.76 10.53
N ARG A 447 49.74 56.75 9.73
CA ARG A 447 49.32 56.52 8.33
C ARG A 447 50.40 55.88 7.45
N ASP A 448 51.66 56.19 7.69
CA ASP A 448 52.78 55.66 6.88
C ASP A 448 53.04 54.17 7.12
N LEU A 449 52.59 53.63 8.27
CA LEU A 449 52.72 52.21 8.63
C LEU A 449 51.45 51.40 8.32
N MET A 450 50.36 52.05 7.91
CA MET A 450 49.09 51.36 7.69
C MET A 450 49.04 50.54 6.41
N LEU A 451 49.90 50.85 5.42
CA LEU A 451 49.91 50.12 4.16
C LEU A 451 50.31 48.65 4.42
N GLY A 452 49.38 47.73 4.20
CA GLY A 452 49.55 46.30 4.49
C GLY A 452 49.36 45.90 5.96
N ALA A 453 49.07 46.84 6.87
CA ALA A 453 48.83 46.56 8.30
C ALA A 453 47.37 46.71 8.72
N VAL A 454 46.51 47.28 7.87
CA VAL A 454 45.09 47.48 8.18
C VAL A 454 44.35 46.14 8.15
N VAL A 455 43.69 45.83 9.26
CA VAL A 455 42.86 44.62 9.44
C VAL A 455 41.42 44.88 9.00
N GLY A 456 40.92 46.08 9.29
CA GLY A 456 39.52 46.43 9.07
C GLY A 456 39.10 47.68 9.83
N LYS A 457 37.80 47.80 10.09
CA LYS A 457 37.20 48.93 10.82
C LYS A 457 36.42 48.49 12.04
N ALA A 458 36.55 49.24 13.12
CA ALA A 458 35.75 49.05 14.31
C ALA A 458 34.25 49.27 14.02
N LEU A 459 33.41 48.34 14.46
CA LEU A 459 31.95 48.50 14.51
C LEU A 459 31.44 48.73 15.94
N SER A 460 32.25 48.40 16.95
CA SER A 460 32.03 48.78 18.35
C SER A 460 33.29 49.38 18.95
N GLY A 461 33.14 50.17 20.01
CA GLY A 461 34.26 50.85 20.67
C GLY A 461 34.89 50.05 21.82
N LEU A 462 36.05 50.55 22.28
CA LEU A 462 36.75 50.14 23.49
C LEU A 462 37.33 51.39 24.15
N GLU A 463 36.88 51.72 25.37
CA GLU A 463 37.30 52.96 26.04
C GLU A 463 38.72 52.89 26.63
N SER A 464 39.06 51.76 27.28
CA SER A 464 40.37 51.54 27.90
C SER A 464 40.64 50.05 28.14
N GLY A 465 41.91 49.68 28.31
CA GLY A 465 42.38 48.33 28.60
C GLY A 465 42.31 47.38 27.41
N THR A 466 41.97 46.12 27.66
CA THR A 466 41.74 45.11 26.62
C THR A 466 40.29 44.62 26.66
N GLY A 467 39.78 44.17 25.52
CA GLY A 467 38.42 43.64 25.40
C GLY A 467 38.16 43.00 24.05
N THR A 468 36.91 42.66 23.78
CA THR A 468 36.49 42.17 22.46
C THR A 468 35.56 43.19 21.83
N ILE A 469 35.83 43.56 20.59
CA ILE A 469 35.02 44.49 19.80
C ILE A 469 34.55 43.83 18.51
N SER A 470 33.43 44.28 17.97
CA SER A 470 32.99 43.89 16.63
C SER A 470 33.81 44.66 15.59
N VAL A 471 34.36 43.96 14.60
CA VAL A 471 35.16 44.53 13.52
C VAL A 471 34.61 44.07 12.18
N LEU A 472 34.47 45.02 11.25
CA LEU A 472 34.33 44.71 9.85
C LEU A 472 35.73 44.43 9.29
N VAL A 473 36.07 43.15 9.17
CA VAL A 473 37.33 42.67 8.61
C VAL A 473 37.27 42.80 7.09
N THR A 474 38.28 43.48 6.54
CA THR A 474 38.48 43.67 5.10
C THR A 474 39.98 43.68 4.85
N LEU A 475 40.61 42.51 4.92
CA LEU A 475 42.04 42.39 4.63
C LEU A 475 42.28 42.78 3.17
N GLN A 476 43.17 43.75 2.95
CA GLN A 476 43.53 44.30 1.63
C GLN A 476 45.00 44.11 1.34
#